data_AF-A0A348YMC4-F1
#
_entry.id   AF-A0A348YMC4-F1
#
_cell.length_a   1.000
_cell.length_b   1.000
_cell.length_c   1.000
_cell.angle_alpha   90.00
_cell.angle_beta   90.00
_cell.angle_gamma   90.00
#
_symmetry.space_group_name_H-M   'P 1'
#
loop_
_entity.id
_entity.type
_entity.pdbx_description
1 polymer ?
#
loop_
_entity_poly.entity_id
_entity_poly.type
_entity_poly.pdbx_seq_one_letter_code
_entity_poly.pdbx_strand_id
1 'polypeptide(L)'
;SIVSGDILSEWRPYIDKGNLYCMPMGQGVLPAKLQISYRNTFVNPGGNADFIGDYRTYLNLGGILNDKGELETGNLGYTPNPNARTEIKGSIDAPSFDIRSIGGVSFIKGVVLANSLNIENSVLRIDDSNESGASLINDFTLGQGGVLDLVNDGSTSLTVINRAKVGPKAYIRVDTDDKGNILDSIIFDNGVQSMDGNIYVEPGLNHLDFQHLTSDPKAFFKFVKNFTANANEMFSQYKISVRAPKHIWYNTSDRGRELQCSARGCHLGGVVAISEIGTFSAEPWRYYVSIAGTFLLLLITFLYTKKIKSERSAFSHRIDKKNAV
;
A
#
# COMPACT_ATOMS: atom_id res chain seq x y z
N SER A 1 3.88 10.88 12.42
CA SER A 1 5.13 10.67 13.18
C SER A 1 6.33 10.99 12.32
N ILE A 2 7.38 11.57 12.89
CA ILE A 2 8.67 11.78 12.22
C ILE A 2 9.71 11.00 13.03
N VAL A 3 10.46 10.13 12.36
CA VAL A 3 11.64 9.45 12.88
C VAL A 3 12.84 10.07 12.16
N SER A 4 13.87 10.48 12.90
CA SER A 4 15.09 11.06 12.34
C SER A 4 16.28 10.21 12.74
N GLY A 5 17.13 9.88 11.77
CA GLY A 5 18.22 8.92 11.91
C GLY A 5 17.87 7.56 11.30
N ASP A 6 18.91 6.79 11.02
CA ASP A 6 18.80 5.46 10.41
C ASP A 6 18.13 4.47 11.37
N ILE A 7 17.36 3.55 10.80
CA ILE A 7 16.79 2.42 11.54
C ILE A 7 17.60 1.18 11.18
N LEU A 8 18.42 0.73 12.13
CA LEU A 8 19.35 -0.37 11.93
C LEU A 8 18.90 -1.59 12.73
N SER A 9 19.01 -2.78 12.13
CA SER A 9 18.91 -4.04 12.85
C SER A 9 19.82 -5.10 12.26
N GLU A 10 20.92 -5.33 12.96
CA GLU A 10 21.84 -6.42 12.69
C GLU A 10 21.50 -7.69 13.50
N TRP A 11 20.23 -7.84 13.91
CA TRP A 11 19.75 -9.05 14.55
C TRP A 11 19.88 -10.24 13.60
N ARG A 12 20.93 -11.05 13.81
CA ARG A 12 21.24 -12.28 13.08
C ARG A 12 21.26 -13.48 14.03
N PRO A 13 20.09 -13.93 14.51
CA PRO A 13 20.01 -15.10 15.36
C PRO A 13 20.50 -16.34 14.61
N TYR A 14 21.32 -17.16 15.25
CA TYR A 14 21.71 -18.47 14.75
C TYR A 14 21.61 -19.53 15.84
N ILE A 15 21.40 -20.78 15.46
CA ILE A 15 21.36 -21.90 16.39
C ILE A 15 22.67 -22.67 16.30
N ASP A 16 23.34 -22.84 17.43
CA ASP A 16 24.49 -23.75 17.56
C ASP A 16 24.28 -24.69 18.76
N LYS A 17 24.46 -26.00 18.56
CA LYS A 17 24.30 -27.04 19.60
C LYS A 17 23.01 -26.88 20.44
N GLY A 18 21.89 -26.54 19.80
CA GLY A 18 20.58 -26.38 20.45
C GLY A 18 20.40 -25.10 21.27
N ASN A 19 21.31 -24.13 21.16
CA ASN A 19 21.18 -22.81 21.79
C ASN A 19 21.03 -21.73 20.72
N LEU A 20 20.24 -20.70 21.03
CA LEU A 20 20.11 -19.50 20.22
C LEU A 20 21.25 -18.52 20.56
N TYR A 21 21.94 -18.02 19.55
CA TYR A 21 23.01 -17.04 19.67
C TYR A 21 22.71 -15.84 18.80
N CYS A 22 23.35 -14.72 19.13
CA CYS A 22 23.44 -13.55 18.27
C CYS A 22 24.90 -13.15 18.14
N MET A 23 25.33 -12.82 16.92
CA MET A 23 26.71 -12.40 16.71
C MET A 23 26.96 -11.05 17.42
N PRO A 24 27.99 -10.93 18.27
CA PRO A 24 28.39 -9.63 18.79
C PRO A 24 28.93 -8.72 17.69
N MET A 25 28.66 -7.43 17.82
CA MET A 25 29.28 -6.40 16.97
C MET A 25 30.71 -6.11 17.42
N GLY A 26 31.67 -6.23 16.49
CA GLY A 26 33.00 -5.64 16.61
C GLY A 26 33.90 -6.18 17.73
N GLN A 27 35.19 -5.84 17.65
CA GLN A 27 36.13 -6.11 18.74
C GLN A 27 35.84 -5.12 19.89
N GLY A 28 35.30 -5.61 21.01
CA GLY A 28 35.12 -4.82 22.23
C GLY A 28 33.70 -4.80 22.82
N VAL A 29 32.71 -5.40 22.15
CA VAL A 29 31.37 -5.58 22.73
C VAL A 29 31.22 -6.99 23.27
N LEU A 30 30.71 -7.13 24.50
CA LEU A 30 30.47 -8.43 25.13
C LEU A 30 29.52 -9.27 24.26
N PRO A 31 29.82 -10.55 23.97
CA PRO A 31 28.88 -11.46 23.31
C PRO A 31 27.56 -11.49 24.07
N ALA A 32 26.50 -10.99 23.44
CA ALA A 32 25.14 -11.15 23.95
C ALA A 32 24.75 -12.63 23.82
N LYS A 33 25.02 -13.41 24.86
CA LYS A 33 24.59 -14.80 24.98
C LYS A 33 23.18 -14.84 25.56
N LEU A 34 22.16 -14.90 24.70
CA LEU A 34 20.80 -15.23 25.14
C LEU A 34 20.67 -16.76 25.28
N GLN A 35 21.08 -17.30 26.43
CA GLN A 35 20.96 -18.73 26.69
C GLN A 35 19.51 -19.08 27.07
N ILE A 36 18.70 -19.46 26.09
CA ILE A 36 17.38 -20.04 26.33
C ILE A 36 17.58 -21.53 26.61
N SER A 37 17.49 -21.91 27.89
CA SER A 37 17.57 -23.32 28.29
C SER A 37 16.42 -24.12 27.67
N TYR A 38 16.77 -25.21 26.99
CA TYR A 38 15.87 -26.15 26.35
C TYR A 38 14.69 -26.51 27.27
N ARG A 39 13.48 -26.07 26.92
CA ARG A 39 12.24 -26.71 27.40
C ARG A 39 11.87 -27.77 26.37
N ASN A 40 11.44 -28.94 26.85
CA ASN A 40 11.08 -30.15 26.08
C ASN A 40 10.02 -29.98 24.96
N THR A 41 9.62 -28.75 24.64
CA THR A 41 8.68 -28.41 23.56
C THR A 41 9.38 -28.03 22.24
N PHE A 42 10.70 -27.82 22.21
CA PHE A 42 11.46 -27.53 20.98
C PHE A 42 11.93 -28.81 20.27
N VAL A 43 10.98 -29.65 19.85
CA VAL A 43 11.28 -30.95 19.24
C VAL A 43 11.35 -30.83 17.72
N ASN A 44 12.48 -30.35 17.17
CA ASN A 44 13.14 -30.99 16.01
C ASN A 44 14.49 -30.33 15.63
N PRO A 45 15.63 -31.05 15.68
CA PRO A 45 16.93 -30.52 15.24
C PRO A 45 17.00 -30.18 13.74
N GLY A 46 16.11 -30.76 12.92
CA GLY A 46 15.96 -30.43 11.49
C GLY A 46 14.83 -29.44 11.17
N GLY A 47 14.06 -29.02 12.18
CA GLY A 47 12.91 -28.10 12.04
C GLY A 47 13.13 -26.72 12.63
N ASN A 48 14.36 -26.41 13.04
CA ASN A 48 14.72 -25.18 13.76
C ASN A 48 15.16 -24.02 12.85
N ALA A 49 15.26 -24.22 11.54
CA ALA A 49 15.43 -23.11 10.59
C ALA A 49 14.19 -22.20 10.60
N ASP A 50 13.00 -22.79 10.74
CA ASP A 50 11.73 -22.05 10.84
C ASP A 50 11.65 -21.22 12.14
N PHE A 51 12.20 -21.73 13.25
CA PHE A 51 12.20 -21.05 14.56
C PHE A 51 13.00 -19.73 14.55
N ILE A 52 14.10 -19.67 13.80
CA ILE A 52 14.86 -18.43 13.59
C ILE A 52 14.07 -17.46 12.69
N GLY A 53 13.38 -18.01 11.68
CA GLY A 53 12.50 -17.26 10.79
C GLY A 53 11.29 -16.62 11.48
N ASP A 54 10.89 -17.10 12.66
CA ASP A 54 9.78 -16.56 13.47
C ASP A 54 10.14 -15.29 14.24
N TYR A 55 11.43 -15.05 14.56
CA TYR A 55 11.87 -13.84 15.25
C TYR A 55 12.13 -12.71 14.26
N ARG A 56 11.04 -12.11 13.77
CA ARG A 56 11.07 -10.93 12.90
C ARG A 56 10.66 -9.69 13.68
N THR A 57 11.30 -8.58 13.37
CA THR A 57 10.84 -7.28 13.86
C THR A 57 9.90 -6.69 12.81
N TYR A 58 8.68 -6.39 13.23
CA TYR A 58 7.69 -5.76 12.36
C TYR A 58 7.75 -4.25 12.50
N LEU A 59 8.07 -3.56 11.42
CA LEU A 59 7.93 -2.11 11.32
C LEU A 59 6.57 -1.80 10.68
N ASN A 60 5.58 -1.51 11.51
CA ASN A 60 4.22 -1.21 11.06
C ASN A 60 4.01 0.30 10.91
N LEU A 61 3.56 0.72 9.75
CA LEU A 61 3.36 2.13 9.40
C LEU A 61 1.86 2.37 9.12
N GLY A 62 1.27 3.33 9.85
CA GLY A 62 -0.08 3.81 9.58
C GLY A 62 -1.24 2.95 10.09
N GLY A 63 -1.01 2.15 11.14
CA GLY A 63 -2.09 1.46 11.85
C GLY A 63 -2.74 2.31 12.94
N ILE A 64 -3.96 1.95 13.33
CA ILE A 64 -4.60 2.47 14.54
C ILE A 64 -4.05 1.74 15.77
N LEU A 65 -3.80 2.48 16.84
CA LEU A 65 -3.45 1.92 18.15
C LEU A 65 -4.69 1.87 19.03
N ASN A 66 -4.87 0.78 19.76
CA ASN A 66 -5.88 0.66 20.81
C ASN A 66 -5.47 1.44 22.07
N ASP A 67 -6.33 1.45 23.08
CA ASP A 67 -6.08 2.15 24.36
C ASP A 67 -4.84 1.64 25.13
N LYS A 68 -4.33 0.46 24.78
CA LYS A 68 -3.11 -0.13 25.36
C LYS A 68 -1.85 0.19 24.56
N GLY A 69 -1.96 0.96 23.47
CA GLY A 69 -0.85 1.27 22.57
C GLY A 69 -0.46 0.13 21.63
N GLU A 70 -1.29 -0.91 21.51
CA GLU A 70 -1.08 -2.03 20.59
C GLU A 70 -1.82 -1.77 19.28
N LEU A 71 -1.36 -2.34 18.17
CA LEU A 71 -2.07 -2.24 16.89
C LEU A 71 -3.45 -2.89 16.98
N GLU A 72 -4.47 -2.11 16.63
CA GLU A 72 -5.83 -2.61 16.55
C GLU A 72 -5.95 -3.64 15.42
N THR A 73 -6.54 -4.79 15.71
CA THR A 73 -6.75 -5.86 14.72
C THR A 73 -8.14 -5.76 14.10
N GLY A 74 -8.21 -5.83 12.77
CA GLY A 74 -9.45 -5.87 12.00
C GLY A 74 -9.59 -7.16 11.20
N ASN A 75 -10.67 -7.27 10.41
CA ASN A 75 -11.00 -8.46 9.61
C ASN A 75 -9.93 -8.87 8.58
N LEU A 76 -8.99 -7.98 8.24
CA LEU A 76 -7.92 -8.21 7.26
C LEU A 76 -6.51 -8.16 7.89
N GLY A 77 -6.40 -8.26 9.22
CA GLY A 77 -5.13 -8.09 9.94
C GLY A 77 -5.19 -6.91 10.88
N TYR A 78 -4.58 -5.78 10.50
CA TYR A 78 -4.59 -4.54 11.29
C TYR A 78 -5.58 -3.51 10.74
N THR A 79 -6.16 -2.70 11.62
CA THR A 79 -7.06 -1.61 11.24
C THR A 79 -6.24 -0.43 10.67
N PRO A 80 -6.47 -0.03 9.41
CA PRO A 80 -5.70 1.02 8.76
C PRO A 80 -6.12 2.41 9.26
N ASN A 81 -5.16 3.30 9.47
CA ASN A 81 -5.42 4.72 9.71
C ASN A 81 -5.18 5.52 8.41
N PRO A 82 -6.23 5.90 7.66
CA PRO A 82 -6.08 6.60 6.38
C PRO A 82 -5.46 8.00 6.52
N ASN A 83 -5.53 8.59 7.72
CA ASN A 83 -4.98 9.91 7.99
C ASN A 83 -3.56 9.85 8.56
N ALA A 84 -2.99 8.65 8.70
CA ALA A 84 -1.64 8.51 9.21
C ALA A 84 -0.63 9.10 8.23
N ARG A 85 0.35 9.82 8.78
CA ARG A 85 1.52 10.27 8.05
C ARG A 85 2.78 9.87 8.81
N THR A 86 3.63 9.05 8.20
CA THR A 86 4.89 8.62 8.79
C THR A 86 6.04 9.08 7.92
N GLU A 87 7.03 9.74 8.50
CA GLU A 87 8.24 10.14 7.78
C GLU A 87 9.46 9.57 8.52
N ILE A 88 10.29 8.81 7.80
CA ILE A 88 11.57 8.28 8.27
C ILE A 88 12.64 9.02 7.48
N LYS A 89 13.44 9.84 8.18
CA LYS A 89 14.56 10.59 7.61
C LYS A 89 15.85 9.84 7.93
N GLY A 90 16.20 8.88 7.10
CA GLY A 90 17.30 7.96 7.29
C GLY A 90 17.04 6.64 6.57
N SER A 91 18.12 5.89 6.36
CA SER A 91 18.06 4.57 5.75
C SER A 91 17.50 3.53 6.71
N ILE A 92 16.93 2.45 6.17
CA ILE A 92 16.58 1.25 6.92
C ILE A 92 17.55 0.16 6.50
N ASP A 93 18.52 -0.17 7.35
CA ASP A 93 19.43 -1.30 7.12
C ASP A 93 19.12 -2.42 8.12
N ALA A 94 18.16 -3.24 7.74
CA ALA A 94 17.65 -4.29 8.61
C ALA A 94 17.11 -5.46 7.78
N PRO A 95 17.97 -6.35 7.25
CA PRO A 95 17.54 -7.55 6.53
C PRO A 95 16.68 -8.52 7.37
N SER A 96 16.48 -8.26 8.66
CA SER A 96 15.60 -8.98 9.58
C SER A 96 14.20 -8.35 9.74
N PHE A 97 13.97 -7.19 9.12
CA PHE A 97 12.72 -6.43 9.27
C PHE A 97 11.67 -6.80 8.24
N ASP A 98 10.46 -6.99 8.74
CA ASP A 98 9.24 -7.06 7.94
C ASP A 98 8.54 -5.69 8.04
N ILE A 99 8.66 -4.88 6.99
CA ILE A 99 8.02 -3.58 6.89
C ILE A 99 6.60 -3.75 6.37
N ARG A 100 5.63 -3.18 7.08
CA ARG A 100 4.21 -3.22 6.72
C ARG A 100 3.64 -1.81 6.69
N SER A 101 3.39 -1.30 5.49
CA SER A 101 2.61 -0.09 5.29
C SER A 101 1.14 -0.46 5.15
N ILE A 102 0.32 -0.06 6.12
CA ILE A 102 -1.08 -0.51 6.25
C ILE A 102 -2.10 0.62 6.16
N GLY A 103 -1.71 1.88 6.34
CA GLY A 103 -2.63 3.01 6.18
C GLY A 103 -1.91 4.33 5.92
N GLY A 104 -2.64 5.26 5.30
CA GLY A 104 -2.17 6.62 5.09
C GLY A 104 -0.96 6.72 4.17
N VAL A 105 -0.08 7.67 4.44
CA VAL A 105 1.07 8.00 3.60
C VAL A 105 2.35 7.93 4.42
N SER A 106 3.27 7.08 3.99
CA SER A 106 4.58 6.90 4.62
C SER A 106 5.70 7.30 3.66
N PHE A 107 6.75 7.90 4.19
CA PHE A 107 7.92 8.36 3.44
C PHE A 107 9.18 7.80 4.10
N ILE A 108 10.03 7.15 3.33
CA ILE A 108 11.37 6.73 3.73
C ILE A 108 12.37 7.48 2.85
N LYS A 109 13.17 8.36 3.47
CA LYS A 109 14.22 9.13 2.81
C LYS A 109 15.56 8.48 3.11
N GLY A 110 15.91 7.49 2.32
CA GLY A 110 17.08 6.65 2.48
C GLY A 110 16.90 5.29 1.80
N VAL A 111 17.98 4.51 1.78
CA VAL A 111 17.98 3.14 1.23
C VAL A 111 17.18 2.21 2.13
N VAL A 112 16.43 1.28 1.54
CA VAL A 112 15.69 0.26 2.28
C VAL A 112 16.27 -1.13 2.03
N LEU A 113 16.91 -1.70 3.04
CA LEU A 113 17.36 -3.09 3.09
C LEU A 113 16.47 -3.84 4.09
N ALA A 114 15.59 -4.71 3.59
CA ALA A 114 14.55 -5.35 4.41
C ALA A 114 14.32 -6.82 4.04
N ASN A 115 13.86 -7.61 5.03
CA ASN A 115 13.43 -8.97 4.76
C ASN A 115 12.17 -8.98 3.89
N SER A 116 11.14 -8.26 4.32
CA SER A 116 9.94 -8.11 3.50
C SER A 116 9.39 -6.71 3.56
N LEU A 117 8.75 -6.32 2.46
CA LEU A 117 7.99 -5.08 2.36
C LEU A 117 6.59 -5.41 1.87
N ASN A 118 5.60 -5.17 2.72
CA ASN A 118 4.19 -5.25 2.38
C ASN A 118 3.55 -3.86 2.38
N ILE A 119 2.92 -3.49 1.27
CA ILE A 119 2.18 -2.23 1.14
C ILE A 119 0.74 -2.56 0.78
N GLU A 120 -0.17 -2.26 1.68
CA GLU A 120 -1.61 -2.47 1.53
C GLU A 120 -2.37 -1.23 1.98
N ASN A 121 -3.42 -0.84 1.24
CA ASN A 121 -4.31 0.29 1.56
C ASN A 121 -3.58 1.58 2.01
N SER A 122 -2.40 1.82 1.45
CA SER A 122 -1.50 2.90 1.87
C SER A 122 -0.55 3.24 0.74
N VAL A 123 0.07 4.41 0.89
CA VAL A 123 1.14 4.86 0.00
C VAL A 123 2.44 4.83 0.77
N LEU A 124 3.45 4.14 0.23
CA LEU A 124 4.82 4.20 0.73
C LEU A 124 5.71 4.81 -0.34
N ARG A 125 6.25 6.00 -0.04
CA ARG A 125 7.30 6.62 -0.84
C ARG A 125 8.68 6.17 -0.35
N ILE A 126 9.50 5.67 -1.26
CA ILE A 126 10.93 5.41 -1.03
C ILE A 126 11.70 6.42 -1.85
N ASP A 127 12.57 7.16 -1.18
CA ASP A 127 13.42 8.18 -1.78
C ASP A 127 14.87 7.91 -1.36
N ASP A 128 15.61 7.20 -2.22
CA ASP A 128 17.04 6.92 -2.05
C ASP A 128 17.94 7.75 -3.00
N SER A 129 17.37 8.77 -3.65
CA SER A 129 18.02 9.59 -4.68
C SER A 129 19.32 10.27 -4.24
N ASN A 130 19.47 10.52 -2.94
CA ASN A 130 20.64 11.19 -2.35
C ASN A 130 21.63 10.22 -1.70
N GLU A 131 21.38 8.90 -1.76
CA GLU A 131 22.18 7.88 -1.11
C GLU A 131 22.97 7.04 -2.13
N SER A 132 24.16 6.59 -1.73
CA SER A 132 24.95 5.66 -2.55
C SER A 132 24.50 4.21 -2.26
N GLY A 133 23.49 3.73 -2.96
CA GLY A 133 23.02 2.35 -2.81
C GLY A 133 21.74 2.06 -3.58
N ALA A 134 21.35 0.80 -3.62
CA ALA A 134 20.05 0.38 -4.13
C ALA A 134 19.25 -0.22 -2.98
N SER A 135 17.96 0.10 -2.93
CA SER A 135 17.03 -0.55 -2.01
C SER A 135 16.87 -2.02 -2.39
N LEU A 136 17.01 -2.91 -1.40
CA LEU A 136 17.08 -4.35 -1.59
C LEU A 136 16.12 -5.06 -0.63
N ILE A 137 15.18 -5.80 -1.19
CA ILE A 137 14.09 -6.43 -0.44
C ILE A 137 14.05 -7.92 -0.79
N ASN A 138 14.00 -8.81 0.20
CA ASN A 138 13.91 -10.23 -0.14
C ASN A 138 12.51 -10.56 -0.69
N ASP A 139 11.45 -10.23 0.07
CA ASP A 139 10.06 -10.50 -0.31
C ASP A 139 9.23 -9.22 -0.43
N PHE A 140 8.70 -8.92 -1.61
CA PHE A 140 7.85 -7.76 -1.86
C PHE A 140 6.40 -8.17 -2.09
N THR A 141 5.46 -7.50 -1.40
CA THR A 141 4.03 -7.62 -1.63
C THR A 141 3.42 -6.23 -1.75
N LEU A 142 2.83 -5.95 -2.91
CA LEU A 142 2.06 -4.75 -3.18
C LEU A 142 0.60 -5.17 -3.28
N GLY A 143 -0.11 -5.15 -2.15
CA GLY A 143 -1.47 -5.65 -2.06
C GLY A 143 -2.52 -4.65 -2.56
N GLN A 144 -3.80 -4.99 -2.35
CA GLN A 144 -4.91 -4.17 -2.83
C GLN A 144 -4.84 -2.74 -2.28
N GLY A 145 -5.00 -1.75 -3.16
CA GLY A 145 -4.95 -0.33 -2.80
C GLY A 145 -3.59 0.16 -2.31
N GLY A 146 -2.57 -0.70 -2.33
CA GLY A 146 -1.20 -0.34 -2.02
C GLY A 146 -0.58 0.45 -3.17
N VAL A 147 0.24 1.44 -2.82
CA VAL A 147 1.02 2.23 -3.76
C VAL A 147 2.48 2.27 -3.32
N LEU A 148 3.37 1.76 -4.17
CA LEU A 148 4.79 2.03 -4.08
C LEU A 148 5.07 3.30 -4.90
N ASP A 149 5.55 4.34 -4.23
CA ASP A 149 5.81 5.64 -4.85
C ASP A 149 7.32 5.88 -4.90
N LEU A 150 7.92 5.91 -6.09
CA LEU A 150 9.34 6.21 -6.28
C LEU A 150 9.56 7.63 -6.83
N VAL A 151 8.48 8.43 -6.96
CA VAL A 151 8.51 9.77 -7.53
C VAL A 151 9.14 10.75 -6.53
N ASN A 152 10.37 11.16 -6.79
CA ASN A 152 11.21 11.99 -5.92
C ASN A 152 12.13 12.98 -6.66
N ASP A 153 11.98 13.15 -7.98
CA ASP A 153 12.85 13.99 -8.82
C ASP A 153 14.29 13.44 -8.96
N GLY A 154 14.45 12.13 -8.73
CA GLY A 154 15.72 11.41 -8.78
C GLY A 154 15.62 10.11 -9.56
N SER A 155 16.67 9.29 -9.45
CA SER A 155 16.64 7.91 -9.94
C SER A 155 16.72 6.97 -8.74
N THR A 156 15.62 6.27 -8.48
CA THR A 156 15.52 5.29 -7.40
C THR A 156 15.79 3.89 -7.93
N SER A 157 16.51 3.06 -7.16
CA SER A 157 16.77 1.67 -7.53
C SER A 157 16.22 0.71 -6.51
N LEU A 158 15.30 -0.15 -6.94
CA LEU A 158 14.67 -1.18 -6.12
C LEU A 158 14.91 -2.56 -6.71
N THR A 159 15.58 -3.43 -5.95
CA THR A 159 15.77 -4.84 -6.30
C THR A 159 15.02 -5.73 -5.32
N VAL A 160 14.19 -6.63 -5.85
CA VAL A 160 13.52 -7.67 -5.07
C VAL A 160 14.14 -9.02 -5.40
N ILE A 161 14.70 -9.69 -4.40
CA ILE A 161 15.53 -10.87 -4.61
C ILE A 161 14.69 -12.14 -4.78
N ASN A 162 13.79 -12.45 -3.84
CA ASN A 162 13.18 -13.78 -3.77
C ASN A 162 11.82 -13.85 -4.44
N ARG A 163 10.89 -12.96 -4.07
CA ARG A 163 9.55 -12.98 -4.65
C ARG A 163 8.92 -11.60 -4.65
N ALA A 164 8.23 -11.28 -5.73
CA ALA A 164 7.35 -10.12 -5.80
C ALA A 164 5.91 -10.57 -6.08
N LYS A 165 4.96 -10.00 -5.34
CA LYS A 165 3.52 -10.18 -5.58
C LYS A 165 2.87 -8.82 -5.74
N VAL A 166 2.15 -8.63 -6.84
CA VAL A 166 1.37 -7.41 -7.09
C VAL A 166 -0.10 -7.78 -7.21
N GLY A 167 -0.89 -7.24 -6.28
CA GLY A 167 -2.33 -7.45 -6.18
C GLY A 167 -3.11 -6.55 -7.13
N PRO A 168 -4.44 -6.78 -7.22
CA PRO A 168 -5.31 -5.97 -8.07
C PRO A 168 -5.41 -4.53 -7.53
N LYS A 169 -5.49 -3.56 -8.46
CA LYS A 169 -5.60 -2.12 -8.15
C LYS A 169 -4.44 -1.59 -7.28
N ALA A 170 -3.28 -2.21 -7.38
CA ALA A 170 -2.06 -1.72 -6.78
C ALA A 170 -1.25 -0.94 -7.82
N TYR A 171 -0.57 0.13 -7.39
CA TYR A 171 0.10 1.06 -8.29
C TYR A 171 1.57 1.20 -7.93
N ILE A 172 2.42 1.25 -8.95
CA ILE A 172 3.82 1.65 -8.83
C ILE A 172 3.94 3.02 -9.50
N ARG A 173 4.51 4.01 -8.83
CA ARG A 173 4.78 5.32 -9.42
C ARG A 173 6.27 5.48 -9.62
N VAL A 174 6.66 6.01 -10.77
CA VAL A 174 8.06 6.12 -11.17
C VAL A 174 8.34 7.48 -11.79
N ASP A 175 9.53 8.02 -11.56
CA ASP A 175 10.01 9.22 -12.21
C ASP A 175 10.25 9.00 -13.71
N THR A 176 9.94 10.03 -14.50
CA THR A 176 10.06 10.01 -15.96
C THR A 176 10.60 11.33 -16.51
N ASP A 177 11.20 11.25 -17.70
CA ASP A 177 11.52 12.44 -18.49
C ASP A 177 10.34 12.91 -19.37
N ASP A 178 10.49 14.07 -20.01
CA ASP A 178 9.51 14.66 -20.93
C ASP A 178 9.15 13.79 -22.15
N LYS A 179 9.91 12.72 -22.43
CA LYS A 179 9.69 11.78 -23.53
C LYS A 179 9.01 10.49 -23.08
N GLY A 180 8.81 10.30 -21.79
CA GLY A 180 8.20 9.12 -21.20
C GLY A 180 9.19 7.99 -20.93
N ASN A 181 10.50 8.27 -20.85
CA ASN A 181 11.48 7.29 -20.40
C ASN A 181 11.43 7.21 -18.87
N ILE A 182 11.43 5.99 -18.34
CA ILE A 182 11.43 5.74 -16.89
C ILE A 182 12.86 5.90 -16.38
N LEU A 183 13.02 6.69 -15.32
CA LEU A 183 14.32 6.99 -14.71
C LEU A 183 14.66 6.02 -13.57
N ASP A 184 13.63 5.47 -12.92
CA ASP A 184 13.79 4.47 -11.85
C ASP A 184 14.13 3.08 -12.40
N SER A 185 14.81 2.30 -11.57
CA SER A 185 15.14 0.90 -11.84
C SER A 185 14.39 -0.02 -10.88
N ILE A 186 13.58 -0.92 -11.41
CA ILE A 186 12.83 -1.92 -10.63
C ILE A 186 13.16 -3.31 -11.17
N ILE A 187 13.82 -4.13 -10.35
CA ILE A 187 14.28 -5.47 -10.71
C ILE A 187 13.61 -6.50 -9.80
N PHE A 188 13.06 -7.56 -10.40
CA PHE A 188 12.52 -8.71 -9.69
C PHE A 188 13.33 -9.96 -10.07
N ASP A 189 14.41 -10.25 -9.34
CA ASP A 189 15.41 -11.27 -9.72
C ASP A 189 14.79 -12.65 -9.97
N ASN A 190 13.88 -13.06 -9.10
CA ASN A 190 13.14 -14.32 -9.21
C ASN A 190 11.70 -14.16 -9.76
N GLY A 191 11.46 -13.04 -10.46
CA GLY A 191 10.20 -12.73 -11.12
C GLY A 191 9.11 -12.16 -10.20
N VAL A 192 7.98 -11.84 -10.81
CA VAL A 192 6.84 -11.18 -10.18
C VAL A 192 5.54 -11.88 -10.54
N GLN A 193 4.68 -12.08 -9.54
CA GLN A 193 3.36 -12.66 -9.70
C GLN A 193 2.30 -11.54 -9.67
N SER A 194 1.50 -11.45 -10.73
CA SER A 194 0.27 -10.64 -10.75
C SER A 194 -0.94 -11.53 -11.00
N MET A 195 -2.06 -11.28 -10.30
CA MET A 195 -3.27 -12.11 -10.40
C MET A 195 -3.86 -12.15 -11.82
N ASP A 196 -3.80 -11.04 -12.55
CA ASP A 196 -4.38 -10.91 -13.89
C ASP A 196 -3.30 -10.70 -14.98
N GLY A 197 -2.03 -10.90 -14.62
CA GLY A 197 -0.88 -10.63 -15.51
C GLY A 197 -0.69 -9.15 -15.83
N ASN A 198 -1.42 -8.25 -15.15
CA ASN A 198 -1.29 -6.81 -15.35
C ASN A 198 -0.77 -6.12 -14.10
N ILE A 199 -0.08 -4.99 -14.30
CA ILE A 199 0.23 -4.04 -13.23
C ILE A 199 -0.15 -2.62 -13.67
N TYR A 200 -0.32 -1.74 -12.70
CA TYR A 200 -0.55 -0.33 -12.94
C TYR A 200 0.72 0.43 -12.59
N VAL A 201 1.28 1.14 -13.59
CA VAL A 201 2.42 2.02 -13.40
C VAL A 201 2.01 3.43 -13.79
N GLU A 202 2.39 4.41 -12.99
CA GLU A 202 2.05 5.82 -13.22
C GLU A 202 3.31 6.70 -13.26
N PRO A 203 3.39 7.68 -14.18
CA PRO A 203 4.57 8.53 -14.32
C PRO A 203 4.54 9.70 -13.32
N GLY A 204 5.72 10.05 -12.83
CA GLY A 204 6.07 11.32 -12.21
C GLY A 204 6.78 12.22 -13.21
N LEU A 205 6.38 13.49 -13.27
CA LEU A 205 7.04 14.53 -14.07
C LEU A 205 7.38 15.76 -13.22
N ASN A 206 8.54 16.35 -13.48
CA ASN A 206 8.90 17.61 -12.85
C ASN A 206 7.94 18.72 -13.34
N HIS A 207 7.88 19.81 -12.59
CA HIS A 207 6.89 20.85 -12.85
C HIS A 207 7.04 21.51 -14.23
N LEU A 208 8.27 21.64 -14.74
CA LEU A 208 8.54 22.28 -16.02
C LEU A 208 8.10 21.41 -17.19
N ASP A 209 8.44 20.13 -17.16
CA ASP A 209 8.03 19.15 -18.18
C ASP A 209 6.51 19.01 -18.20
N PHE A 210 5.89 19.01 -17.01
CA PHE A 210 4.45 19.01 -16.89
C PHE A 210 3.81 20.22 -17.60
N GLN A 211 4.28 21.44 -17.34
CA GLN A 211 3.77 22.65 -18.01
C GLN A 211 3.98 22.60 -19.53
N HIS A 212 5.16 22.18 -19.97
CA HIS A 212 5.49 22.08 -21.38
C HIS A 212 4.56 21.08 -22.11
N LEU A 213 4.41 19.87 -21.56
CA LEU A 213 3.57 18.83 -22.16
C LEU A 213 2.09 19.25 -22.18
N THR A 214 1.60 19.96 -21.18
CA THR A 214 0.20 20.43 -21.19
C THR A 214 -0.09 21.50 -22.21
N SER A 215 0.93 22.22 -22.67
CA SER A 215 0.82 23.27 -23.68
C SER A 215 0.78 22.69 -25.10
N ASP A 216 1.26 21.45 -25.31
CA ASP A 216 1.23 20.75 -26.59
C ASP A 216 0.54 19.37 -26.48
N PRO A 217 -0.75 19.27 -26.88
CA PRO A 217 -1.50 18.01 -26.86
C PRO A 217 -0.86 16.86 -27.63
N LYS A 218 -0.09 17.15 -28.70
CA LYS A 218 0.60 16.10 -29.47
C LYS A 218 1.79 15.55 -28.69
N ALA A 219 2.58 16.44 -28.08
CA ALA A 219 3.67 16.05 -27.20
C ALA A 219 3.15 15.24 -26.01
N PHE A 220 2.06 15.68 -25.38
CA PHE A 220 1.42 14.97 -24.28
C PHE A 220 0.95 13.55 -24.68
N PHE A 221 0.27 13.41 -25.81
CA PHE A 221 -0.16 12.10 -26.29
C PHE A 221 1.04 11.18 -26.59
N LYS A 222 2.11 11.74 -27.19
CA LYS A 222 3.34 11.00 -27.46
C LYS A 222 4.02 10.55 -26.17
N PHE A 223 4.08 11.41 -25.16
CA PHE A 223 4.59 11.10 -23.83
C PHE A 223 3.84 9.90 -23.22
N VAL A 224 2.51 9.96 -23.14
CA VAL A 224 1.69 8.87 -22.56
C VAL A 224 1.92 7.55 -23.31
N LYS A 225 1.96 7.62 -24.65
CA LYS A 225 2.22 6.44 -25.50
C LYS A 225 3.60 5.84 -25.24
N ASN A 226 4.63 6.67 -25.23
CA ASN A 226 6.01 6.26 -25.00
C ASN A 226 6.20 5.69 -23.60
N PHE A 227 5.69 6.36 -22.58
CA PHE A 227 5.71 5.87 -21.19
C PHE A 227 5.09 4.47 -21.09
N THR A 228 3.90 4.28 -21.66
CA THR A 228 3.24 2.98 -21.63
C THR A 228 4.07 1.90 -22.34
N ALA A 229 4.70 2.23 -23.47
CA ALA A 229 5.57 1.30 -24.20
C ALA A 229 6.83 0.95 -23.39
N ASN A 230 7.52 1.94 -22.83
CA ASN A 230 8.72 1.77 -22.03
C ASN A 230 8.42 0.98 -20.74
N ALA A 231 7.29 1.24 -20.09
CA ALA A 231 6.85 0.47 -18.93
C ALA A 231 6.57 -0.99 -19.31
N ASN A 232 5.87 -1.24 -20.43
CA ASN A 232 5.65 -2.60 -20.92
C ASN A 232 6.97 -3.31 -21.24
N GLU A 233 7.94 -2.63 -21.83
CA GLU A 233 9.27 -3.18 -22.12
C GLU A 233 9.98 -3.61 -20.82
N MET A 234 10.02 -2.73 -19.80
CA MET A 234 10.64 -3.01 -18.50
C MET A 234 10.10 -4.28 -17.83
N PHE A 235 8.78 -4.50 -17.89
CA PHE A 235 8.13 -5.65 -17.24
C PHE A 235 7.88 -6.86 -18.17
N SER A 236 8.20 -6.74 -19.47
CA SER A 236 7.96 -7.78 -20.48
C SER A 236 8.67 -9.10 -20.16
N GLN A 237 9.88 -9.02 -19.61
CA GLN A 237 10.68 -10.18 -19.18
C GLN A 237 9.96 -11.05 -18.14
N TYR A 238 9.05 -10.46 -17.37
CA TYR A 238 8.26 -11.15 -16.36
C TYR A 238 6.89 -11.60 -16.88
N LYS A 239 6.62 -11.44 -18.19
CA LYS A 239 5.33 -11.72 -18.83
C LYS A 239 4.17 -10.92 -18.20
N ILE A 240 4.46 -9.71 -17.73
CA ILE A 240 3.48 -8.78 -17.18
C ILE A 240 3.25 -7.65 -18.17
N SER A 241 1.98 -7.29 -18.36
CA SER A 241 1.60 -6.10 -19.13
C SER A 241 1.33 -4.91 -18.21
N VAL A 242 1.74 -3.73 -18.65
CA VAL A 242 1.44 -2.46 -17.97
C VAL A 242 0.23 -1.83 -18.62
N ARG A 243 -0.78 -1.52 -17.81
CA ARG A 243 -1.97 -0.77 -18.28
C ARG A 243 -1.64 0.71 -18.45
N ALA A 244 -2.38 1.37 -19.34
CA ALA A 244 -2.28 2.82 -19.51
C ALA A 244 -2.45 3.54 -18.16
N PRO A 245 -1.63 4.57 -17.87
CA PRO A 245 -1.68 5.29 -16.61
C PRO A 245 -3.02 6.00 -16.43
N LYS A 246 -3.47 6.14 -15.18
CA LYS A 246 -4.68 6.91 -14.84
C LYS A 246 -4.36 8.29 -14.28
N HIS A 247 -3.16 8.47 -13.76
CA HIS A 247 -2.71 9.74 -13.21
C HIS A 247 -1.29 10.04 -13.69
N ILE A 248 -0.94 11.31 -13.65
CA ILE A 248 0.43 11.81 -13.79
C ILE A 248 0.74 12.60 -12.53
N TRP A 249 1.88 12.33 -11.91
CA TRP A 249 2.29 12.87 -10.62
C TRP A 249 3.30 14.00 -10.79
N TYR A 250 3.30 14.94 -9.85
CA TYR A 250 4.35 15.95 -9.78
C TYR A 250 5.46 15.48 -8.84
N ASN A 251 6.71 15.54 -9.28
CA ASN A 251 7.88 15.08 -8.51
C ASN A 251 8.02 15.76 -7.16
N THR A 252 7.70 17.06 -7.15
CA THR A 252 7.92 17.93 -5.99
C THR A 252 6.69 18.05 -5.10
N SER A 253 5.62 17.28 -5.34
CA SER A 253 4.39 17.43 -4.57
C SER A 253 3.66 16.12 -4.33
N ASP A 254 2.89 16.10 -3.25
CA ASP A 254 2.00 15.01 -2.88
C ASP A 254 0.69 15.02 -3.70
N ARG A 255 0.76 15.48 -4.97
CA ARG A 255 -0.38 15.67 -5.86
C ARG A 255 -0.06 15.20 -7.27
N GLY A 256 -1.12 14.87 -7.99
CA GLY A 256 -1.09 14.54 -9.41
C GLY A 256 -2.31 15.10 -10.12
N ARG A 257 -2.46 14.70 -11.38
CA ARG A 257 -3.59 15.03 -12.24
C ARG A 257 -4.14 13.75 -12.86
N GLU A 258 -5.45 13.64 -12.93
CA GLU A 258 -6.11 12.56 -13.67
C GLU A 258 -5.75 12.62 -15.15
N LEU A 259 -5.59 11.46 -15.77
CA LEU A 259 -5.45 11.30 -17.21
C LEU A 259 -6.77 10.82 -17.79
N GLN A 260 -7.34 11.62 -18.68
CA GLN A 260 -8.58 11.29 -19.37
C GLN A 260 -8.26 11.05 -20.84
N CYS A 261 -8.25 9.78 -21.24
CA CYS A 261 -8.02 9.35 -22.62
C CYS A 261 -9.34 8.94 -23.29
N SER A 262 -9.53 9.42 -24.51
CA SER A 262 -10.62 9.05 -25.40
C SER A 262 -10.06 8.63 -26.76
N ALA A 263 -10.93 8.16 -27.67
CA ALA A 263 -10.54 7.89 -29.05
C ALA A 263 -9.97 9.12 -29.79
N ARG A 264 -10.23 10.34 -29.29
CA ARG A 264 -9.75 11.61 -29.88
C ARG A 264 -8.43 12.09 -29.29
N GLY A 265 -7.89 11.41 -28.28
CA GLY A 265 -6.65 11.79 -27.59
C GLY A 265 -6.80 11.79 -26.07
N CYS A 266 -5.70 12.16 -25.40
CA CYS A 266 -5.62 12.24 -23.94
C CYS A 266 -5.48 13.70 -23.49
N HIS A 267 -6.09 14.04 -22.36
CA HIS A 267 -5.91 15.32 -21.70
C HIS A 267 -5.90 15.15 -20.18
N LEU A 268 -5.49 16.19 -19.47
CA LEU A 268 -5.52 16.21 -18.01
C LEU A 268 -6.93 16.52 -17.50
N GLY A 269 -7.31 15.82 -16.44
CA GLY A 269 -8.52 16.02 -15.65
C GLY A 269 -8.24 16.75 -14.34
N GLY A 270 -8.96 16.32 -13.29
CA GLY A 270 -8.91 16.89 -11.94
C GLY A 270 -7.55 16.76 -11.26
N VAL A 271 -7.37 17.50 -10.18
CA VAL A 271 -6.23 17.33 -9.25
C VAL A 271 -6.57 16.18 -8.31
N VAL A 272 -5.60 15.30 -8.06
CA VAL A 272 -5.73 14.20 -7.11
C VAL A 272 -4.63 14.31 -6.08
N ALA A 273 -4.95 14.12 -4.80
CA ALA A 273 -3.95 14.09 -3.73
C ALA A 273 -3.48 12.65 -3.47
N ILE A 274 -2.22 12.49 -3.05
CA ILE A 274 -1.65 11.18 -2.67
C ILE A 274 -2.49 10.49 -1.59
N SER A 275 -3.06 11.26 -0.66
CA SER A 275 -3.89 10.78 0.46
C SER A 275 -5.27 10.30 0.04
N GLU A 276 -5.74 10.68 -1.16
CA GLU A 276 -7.03 10.24 -1.71
C GLU A 276 -6.90 8.89 -2.42
N ILE A 277 -5.66 8.42 -2.63
CA ILE A 277 -5.35 7.16 -3.28
C ILE A 277 -4.88 6.15 -2.24
N GLY A 278 -5.55 5.00 -2.19
CA GLY A 278 -5.33 3.97 -1.18
C GLY A 278 -6.37 3.99 -0.06
N THR A 279 -7.16 5.07 0.07
CA THR A 279 -8.37 5.05 0.88
C THR A 279 -9.47 4.31 0.12
N PHE A 280 -10.08 3.30 0.74
CA PHE A 280 -11.25 2.61 0.21
C PHE A 280 -12.28 3.61 -0.35
N SER A 281 -12.42 3.70 -1.66
CA SER A 281 -13.73 3.95 -2.23
C SER A 281 -14.53 2.69 -1.92
N ALA A 282 -15.55 2.77 -1.07
CA ALA A 282 -16.39 1.61 -0.79
C ALA A 282 -16.82 0.97 -2.12
N GLU A 283 -16.72 -0.36 -2.21
CA GLU A 283 -17.08 -1.02 -3.48
C GLU A 283 -18.53 -0.69 -3.84
N PRO A 284 -18.86 -0.41 -5.12
CA PRO A 284 -20.18 0.07 -5.55
C PRO A 284 -21.36 -0.76 -5.00
N TRP A 285 -21.16 -2.07 -4.81
CA TRP A 285 -22.18 -2.96 -4.25
C TRP A 285 -22.60 -2.60 -2.82
N ARG A 286 -21.70 -2.04 -2.00
CA ARG A 286 -22.04 -1.59 -0.64
C ARG A 286 -23.04 -0.45 -0.69
N TYR A 287 -22.92 0.46 -1.66
CA TYR A 287 -23.92 1.50 -1.89
C TYR A 287 -25.24 0.91 -2.38
N TYR A 288 -25.21 -0.08 -3.29
CA TYR A 288 -26.44 -0.74 -3.74
C TYR A 288 -27.18 -1.45 -2.60
N VAL A 289 -26.46 -2.16 -1.73
CA VAL A 289 -27.04 -2.83 -0.55
C VAL A 289 -27.56 -1.81 0.46
N SER A 290 -26.83 -0.73 0.71
CA SER A 290 -27.28 0.35 1.61
C SER A 290 -28.56 1.00 1.09
N ILE A 291 -28.61 1.36 -0.20
CA ILE A 291 -29.78 1.98 -0.84
C ILE A 291 -30.97 1.02 -0.78
N ALA A 292 -30.78 -0.25 -1.14
CA ALA A 292 -31.82 -1.27 -1.06
C ALA A 292 -32.34 -1.45 0.38
N GLY A 293 -31.44 -1.45 1.37
CA GLY A 293 -31.79 -1.49 2.79
C GLY A 293 -32.62 -0.27 3.24
N THR A 294 -32.27 0.93 2.78
CA THR A 294 -33.06 2.14 3.05
C THR A 294 -34.46 2.06 2.44
N PHE A 295 -34.59 1.59 1.19
CA PHE A 295 -35.91 1.38 0.56
C PHE A 295 -36.75 0.35 1.31
N LEU A 296 -36.14 -0.76 1.77
CA LEU A 296 -36.82 -1.76 2.58
C LEU A 296 -37.34 -1.18 3.90
N LEU A 297 -36.50 -0.41 4.60
CA LEU A 297 -36.89 0.26 5.85
C LEU A 297 -38.05 1.22 5.62
N LEU A 298 -38.01 2.05 4.58
CA LEU A 298 -39.10 2.94 4.21
C LEU A 298 -40.40 2.17 3.91
N LEU A 299 -40.31 1.04 3.20
CA LEU A 299 -41.47 0.18 2.92
C LEU A 299 -42.06 -0.40 4.23
N ILE A 300 -41.21 -0.90 5.13
CA ILE A 300 -41.64 -1.43 6.43
C ILE A 300 -42.30 -0.33 7.27
N THR A 301 -41.71 0.86 7.33
CA THR A 301 -42.28 2.01 8.04
C THR A 301 -43.62 2.42 7.43
N PHE A 302 -43.76 2.41 6.11
CA PHE A 302 -45.02 2.70 5.42
C PHE A 302 -46.11 1.66 5.72
N LEU A 303 -45.77 0.36 5.67
CA LEU A 303 -46.71 -0.71 6.00
C LEU A 303 -47.13 -0.65 7.47
N TYR A 304 -46.21 -0.34 8.38
CA TYR A 304 -46.47 -0.21 9.80
C TYR A 304 -47.37 0.99 10.11
N THR A 305 -47.12 2.16 9.50
CA THR A 305 -48.00 3.34 9.63
C THR A 305 -49.38 3.10 9.02
N LYS A 306 -49.48 2.38 7.89
CA LYS A 306 -50.77 1.97 7.32
C LYS A 306 -51.55 1.05 8.26
N LYS A 307 -50.88 0.09 8.89
CA LYS A 307 -51.49 -0.80 9.89
C LYS A 307 -52.00 -0.03 11.11
N ILE A 308 -51.19 0.86 11.69
CA ILE A 308 -51.61 1.73 12.81
C ILE A 308 -52.82 2.60 12.42
N LYS A 309 -52.82 3.18 11.21
CA LYS A 309 -53.93 4.01 10.75
C LYS A 309 -55.23 3.20 10.61
N SER A 310 -55.13 1.97 10.08
CA SER A 310 -56.25 1.02 9.99
C SER A 310 -56.79 0.61 11.35
N GLU A 311 -55.91 0.34 12.32
CA GLU A 311 -56.30 -0.02 13.69
C GLU A 311 -56.96 1.16 14.43
N ARG A 312 -56.45 2.38 14.24
CA ARG A 312 -57.09 3.60 14.78
C ARG A 312 -58.47 3.86 14.17
N SER A 313 -58.65 3.69 12.87
CA SER A 313 -59.98 3.82 12.23
C SER A 313 -60.97 2.76 12.71
N ALA A 314 -60.50 1.52 12.93
CA ALA A 314 -61.34 0.44 13.46
C ALA A 314 -61.72 0.66 14.93
N PHE A 315 -60.83 1.27 15.72
CA PHE A 315 -61.10 1.65 17.11
C PHE A 315 -62.11 2.80 17.22
N SER A 316 -61.98 3.85 16.40
CA SER A 316 -62.95 4.95 16.32
C SER A 316 -64.36 4.46 16.00
N HIS A 317 -64.51 3.60 14.98
CA HIS A 317 -65.81 3.03 14.61
C HIS A 317 -66.43 2.14 15.70
N ARG A 318 -65.63 1.52 16.58
CA ARG A 318 -66.15 0.74 17.72
C ARG A 318 -66.60 1.62 18.89
N ILE A 319 -65.98 2.78 19.10
CA ILE A 319 -66.43 3.75 20.12
C ILE A 319 -67.75 4.37 19.69
N ASP A 320 -67.88 4.79 18.42
CA ASP A 320 -69.11 5.38 17.90
C ASP A 320 -70.31 4.41 17.98
N LYS A 321 -70.08 3.10 17.80
CA LYS A 321 -71.11 2.07 18.00
C LYS A 321 -71.47 1.81 19.46
N LYS A 322 -70.57 2.05 20.41
CA LYS A 322 -70.85 1.87 21.84
C LYS A 322 -71.58 3.06 22.47
N ASN A 323 -71.42 4.26 21.92
CA ASN A 323 -72.11 5.47 22.36
C ASN A 323 -73.48 5.69 21.69
N ALA A 324 -73.89 4.78 20.81
CA ALA A 324 -75.17 4.82 20.09
C ALA A 324 -76.24 3.87 20.69
N VAL A 325 -76.11 3.52 21.97
CA VAL A 325 -77.10 2.74 22.75
C VAL A 325 -77.62 3.59 23.89
#